data_AF-A0A920K834-F1
#
_entry.id   AF-A0A920K834-F1
#
_cell.length_a   1.000
_cell.length_b   1.000
_cell.length_c   1.000
_cell.angle_alpha   90.00
_cell.angle_beta   90.00
_cell.angle_gamma   90.00
#
_symmetry.space_group_name_H-M   'P 1'
#
loop_
_entity.id
_entity.type
_entity.pdbx_description
1 polymer ?
#
loop_
_entity_poly.entity_id
_entity_poly.type
_entity_poly.pdbx_seq_one_letter_code
_entity_poly.pdbx_strand_id
1 'polypeptide(L)'
;MKSIPKAKKVKKVLKKHNDSRIDNYYWLRDDTRKNKAVLNYLKTERAYHDEWIKTQLNISNKYFKKLNGYIPVKDESLKIERDGFFYFSESLKKK
;
A
#
# COMPACT_ATOMS: atom_id res chain seq x y z
N MET A 1 7.32 -17.28 -14.83
CA MET A 1 6.50 -16.06 -14.82
C MET A 1 5.05 -16.45 -14.65
N LYS A 2 4.49 -16.26 -13.46
CA LYS A 2 3.06 -16.41 -13.20
C LYS A 2 2.27 -15.59 -14.22
N SER A 3 1.19 -16.19 -14.73
CA SER A 3 0.33 -15.51 -15.70
C SER A 3 -0.29 -14.27 -15.07
N ILE A 4 -0.47 -13.23 -15.90
CA ILE A 4 -1.14 -12.00 -15.48
C ILE A 4 -2.57 -12.37 -15.05
N PRO A 5 -2.95 -12.16 -13.78
CA PRO A 5 -4.27 -12.47 -13.29
C PRO A 5 -5.30 -11.61 -14.03
N LYS A 6 -6.42 -12.23 -14.41
CA LYS A 6 -7.52 -11.57 -15.12
C LYS A 6 -8.74 -11.54 -14.22
N ALA A 7 -9.17 -10.34 -13.84
CA ALA A 7 -10.41 -10.16 -13.11
C ALA A 7 -11.59 -10.67 -13.94
N LYS A 8 -12.52 -11.39 -13.29
CA LYS A 8 -13.83 -11.68 -13.89
C LYS A 8 -14.56 -10.37 -14.19
N LYS A 9 -15.27 -10.32 -15.31
CA LYS A 9 -16.15 -9.22 -15.66
C LYS A 9 -17.57 -9.54 -15.18
N VAL A 10 -18.06 -8.80 -14.20
CA VAL A 10 -19.42 -8.90 -13.67
C VAL A 10 -20.11 -7.57 -13.95
N LYS A 11 -21.03 -7.56 -14.91
CA LYS A 11 -21.74 -6.36 -15.35
C LYS A 11 -22.53 -5.74 -14.18
N LYS A 12 -22.14 -4.55 -13.73
CA LYS A 12 -22.91 -3.71 -12.81
C LYS A 12 -23.29 -2.42 -13.52
N VAL A 13 -24.58 -2.11 -13.56
CA VAL A 13 -25.07 -0.82 -14.10
C VAL A 13 -25.12 0.19 -12.96
N LEU A 14 -24.49 1.34 -13.17
CA LEU A 14 -24.50 2.50 -12.29
C LEU A 14 -25.31 3.59 -12.97
N LYS A 15 -26.41 4.01 -12.35
CA LYS A 15 -27.27 5.08 -12.86
C LYS A 15 -27.11 6.32 -12.00
N LYS A 16 -26.80 7.47 -12.62
CA LYS A 16 -26.74 8.76 -11.93
C LYS A 16 -26.92 9.90 -12.93
N HIS A 17 -27.63 10.97 -12.54
CA HIS A 17 -27.86 12.16 -13.38
C HIS A 17 -28.34 11.84 -14.80
N ASN A 18 -29.36 10.98 -14.93
CA ASN A 18 -29.90 10.48 -16.21
C ASN A 18 -28.88 9.78 -17.13
N ASP A 19 -27.68 9.47 -16.65
CA ASP A 19 -26.66 8.67 -17.35
C ASP A 19 -26.55 7.25 -16.74
N SER A 20 -26.25 6.27 -17.59
CA SER A 20 -26.08 4.87 -17.23
C SER A 20 -24.72 4.36 -17.68
N ARG A 21 -23.86 4.03 -16.73
CA ARG A 21 -22.52 3.47 -16.98
C ARG A 21 -22.44 2.02 -16.57
N ILE A 22 -21.68 1.22 -17.31
CA ILE A 22 -21.41 -0.19 -16.98
C ILE A 22 -20.03 -0.28 -16.34
N ASP A 23 -19.99 -0.78 -15.12
CA ASP A 23 -18.76 -1.15 -14.43
C ASP A 23 -18.68 -2.68 -14.34
N ASN A 24 -17.71 -3.28 -15.02
CA ASN A 24 -17.50 -4.73 -15.02
C ASN A 24 -16.75 -5.23 -13.78
N TYR A 25 -16.18 -4.34 -12.98
CA TYR A 25 -15.29 -4.66 -11.87
C TYR A 25 -15.78 -4.12 -10.53
N TYR A 26 -17.00 -3.58 -10.48
CA TYR A 26 -17.63 -3.10 -9.25
C TYR A 26 -17.66 -4.16 -8.13
N TRP A 27 -17.67 -5.45 -8.49
CA TRP A 27 -17.62 -6.57 -7.54
C TRP A 27 -16.32 -6.67 -6.72
N LEU A 28 -15.24 -5.99 -7.15
CA LEU A 28 -14.00 -5.88 -6.37
C LEU A 28 -14.14 -4.96 -5.17
N ARG A 29 -15.15 -4.10 -5.15
CA ARG A 29 -15.44 -3.25 -4.01
C ARG A 29 -16.13 -4.07 -2.92
N ASP A 30 -15.50 -4.13 -1.77
CA ASP A 30 -16.09 -4.66 -0.53
C ASP A 30 -15.68 -3.78 0.65
N ASP A 31 -16.63 -2.99 1.14
CA ASP A 31 -16.40 -2.04 2.22
C ASP A 31 -16.05 -2.75 3.55
N THR A 32 -16.47 -4.02 3.71
CA THR A 32 -16.14 -4.85 4.89
C THR A 32 -14.74 -5.46 4.82
N ARG A 33 -14.14 -5.53 3.63
CA ARG A 33 -12.84 -6.16 3.33
C ARG A 33 -12.74 -7.64 3.72
N LYS A 34 -13.84 -8.39 3.66
CA LYS A 34 -13.93 -9.82 4.05
C LYS A 34 -14.37 -10.75 2.93
N ASN A 35 -14.79 -10.22 1.78
CA ASN A 35 -15.28 -11.00 0.67
C ASN A 35 -14.19 -11.93 0.13
N LYS A 36 -14.43 -13.24 0.24
CA LYS A 36 -13.47 -14.28 -0.15
C LYS A 36 -13.10 -14.21 -1.64
N ALA A 37 -14.04 -13.84 -2.53
CA ALA A 37 -13.76 -13.75 -3.96
C ALA A 37 -12.83 -12.57 -4.28
N VAL A 38 -13.02 -11.43 -3.63
CA VAL A 38 -12.15 -10.25 -3.75
C VAL A 38 -10.77 -10.58 -3.19
N LEU A 39 -10.70 -11.12 -1.97
CA LEU A 39 -9.44 -11.48 -1.34
C LEU A 39 -8.66 -12.53 -2.14
N ASN A 40 -9.35 -13.50 -2.74
CA ASN A 40 -8.69 -14.50 -3.59
C ASN A 40 -8.07 -13.85 -4.83
N TYR A 41 -8.79 -12.92 -5.48
CA TYR A 41 -8.25 -12.18 -6.61
C TYR A 41 -7.03 -11.33 -6.21
N LEU A 42 -7.10 -10.61 -5.08
CA LEU A 42 -5.96 -9.84 -4.57
C LEU A 42 -4.75 -10.72 -4.21
N LYS A 43 -4.96 -11.95 -3.74
CA LYS A 43 -3.87 -12.92 -3.53
C LYS A 43 -3.25 -13.36 -4.85
N THR A 44 -4.04 -13.53 -5.91
CA THR A 44 -3.49 -13.85 -7.24
C THR A 44 -2.64 -12.70 -7.78
N GLU A 45 -3.09 -11.46 -7.63
CA GLU A 45 -2.34 -10.24 -7.97
C GLU A 45 -1.04 -10.12 -7.18
N ARG A 46 -1.11 -10.30 -5.85
CA ARG A 46 0.07 -10.30 -4.99
C ARG A 46 1.10 -11.31 -5.43
N ALA A 47 0.69 -12.53 -5.75
CA ALA A 47 1.63 -13.56 -6.16
C ALA A 47 2.27 -13.29 -7.53
N TYR A 48 1.56 -12.64 -8.45
CA TYR A 48 2.14 -12.15 -9.71
C TYR A 48 3.17 -11.05 -9.44
N HIS A 49 2.80 -10.05 -8.64
CA HIS A 49 3.69 -8.97 -8.21
C HIS A 49 4.95 -9.50 -7.53
N ASP A 50 4.82 -10.46 -6.59
CA ASP A 50 5.95 -11.01 -5.85
C ASP A 50 6.92 -11.77 -6.77
N GLU A 51 6.46 -12.39 -7.85
CA GLU A 51 7.35 -13.00 -8.83
C GLU A 51 8.00 -11.96 -9.74
N TRP A 52 7.24 -10.95 -10.16
CA TRP A 52 7.77 -9.85 -10.98
C TRP A 52 8.86 -9.07 -10.23
N ILE A 53 8.61 -8.70 -8.97
CA ILE A 53 9.54 -7.91 -8.17
C ILE A 53 10.80 -8.69 -7.77
N LYS A 54 10.75 -10.03 -7.75
CA LYS A 54 11.96 -10.85 -7.52
C LYS A 54 13.06 -10.54 -8.53
N THR A 55 12.69 -10.24 -9.78
CA THR A 55 13.64 -9.85 -10.82
C THR A 55 14.32 -8.50 -10.55
N GLN A 56 13.78 -7.69 -9.64
CA GLN A 56 14.26 -6.34 -9.32
C GLN A 56 14.80 -6.20 -7.88
N LEU A 57 14.89 -7.31 -7.12
CA LEU A 57 15.27 -7.33 -5.70
C LEU A 57 16.60 -6.63 -5.42
N ASN A 58 17.60 -6.79 -6.29
CA ASN A 58 18.92 -6.19 -6.09
C ASN A 58 18.87 -4.66 -6.09
N ILE A 59 18.06 -4.07 -6.97
CA ILE A 59 17.87 -2.63 -7.06
C ILE A 59 17.13 -2.15 -5.81
N SER A 60 16.02 -2.82 -5.45
CA SER A 60 15.23 -2.51 -4.26
C SER A 60 16.08 -2.53 -2.97
N ASN A 61 16.89 -3.57 -2.77
CA ASN A 61 17.75 -3.71 -1.60
C ASN A 61 18.83 -2.61 -1.51
N LYS A 62 19.44 -2.22 -2.65
CA LYS A 62 20.43 -1.14 -2.70
C LYS A 62 19.80 0.18 -2.25
N TYR A 63 18.64 0.52 -2.81
CA TYR A 63 17.93 1.75 -2.43
C TYR A 63 17.40 1.69 -1.00
N PHE A 64 16.87 0.55 -0.56
CA PHE A 64 16.41 0.35 0.81
C PHE A 64 17.54 0.61 1.82
N LYS A 65 18.73 0.03 1.62
CA LYS A 65 19.90 0.29 2.48
C LYS A 65 20.31 1.76 2.48
N LYS A 66 20.32 2.39 1.31
CA LYS A 66 20.67 3.82 1.16
C LYS A 66 19.68 4.72 1.91
N LEU A 67 18.38 4.53 1.70
CA LEU A 67 17.32 5.29 2.36
C LEU A 67 17.30 5.05 3.87
N ASN A 68 17.48 3.80 4.31
CA ASN A 68 17.59 3.48 5.72
C ASN A 68 18.84 4.10 6.37
N GLY A 69 19.91 4.31 5.61
CA GLY A 69 21.11 5.03 6.04
C GLY A 69 20.89 6.52 6.26
N TYR A 70 19.88 7.13 5.63
CA TYR A 70 19.51 8.53 5.84
C TYR A 70 18.72 8.76 7.13
N ILE A 71 18.16 7.71 7.71
CA ILE A 71 17.43 7.81 8.97
C ILE A 71 18.44 7.77 10.12
N PRO A 72 18.56 8.86 10.92
CA PRO A 72 19.51 8.91 12.02
C PRO A 72 19.17 7.89 13.11
N VAL A 73 20.17 7.51 13.91
CA VAL A 73 19.99 6.55 15.02
C VAL A 73 19.16 7.17 16.13
N LYS A 74 19.31 8.47 16.36
CA LYS A 74 18.56 9.27 17.30
C LYS A 74 18.13 10.54 16.58
N ASP A 75 16.83 10.81 16.59
CA ASP A 75 16.23 12.00 16.01
C ASP A 75 15.49 12.76 17.11
N GLU A 76 15.73 14.06 17.23
CA GLU A 76 15.10 14.92 18.22
C GLU A 76 14.46 16.11 17.52
N SER A 77 13.21 16.41 17.87
CA SER A 77 12.58 17.65 17.42
C SER A 77 13.20 18.86 18.11
N LEU A 78 12.98 20.04 17.54
CA LEU A 78 13.27 21.29 18.23
C LEU A 78 12.49 21.34 19.56
N LYS A 79 13.14 21.84 20.61
CA LYS A 79 12.52 22.08 21.91
C LYS A 79 11.66 23.34 21.85
N ILE A 80 10.39 23.19 22.20
CA ILE A 80 9.43 24.30 22.22
C ILE A 80 9.12 24.61 23.68
N GLU A 81 9.31 25.87 24.06
CA GLU A 81 8.94 26.35 25.39
C GLU A 81 7.45 26.64 25.46
N ARG A 82 6.77 26.12 26.49
CA ARG A 82 5.39 26.45 26.81
C ARG A 82 5.18 26.37 28.32
N ASP A 83 4.65 27.46 28.89
CA ASP A 83 4.31 27.56 30.32
C ASP A 83 5.48 27.22 31.27
N GLY A 84 6.71 27.57 30.89
CA GLY A 84 7.93 27.29 31.66
C GLY A 84 8.49 25.87 31.51
N PHE A 85 7.93 25.04 30.62
CA PHE A 85 8.43 23.70 30.31
C PHE A 85 8.85 23.59 28.83
N PHE A 86 9.87 22.76 28.56
CA PHE A 86 10.31 22.46 27.19
C PHE A 86 9.73 21.12 26.72
N TYR A 87 9.06 21.15 25.58
CA TYR A 87 8.49 19.98 24.93
C TYR A 87 9.30 19.61 23.68
N PHE A 88 9.59 18.33 23.51
CA PHE A 88 10.21 17.77 22.31
C PHE A 88 9.82 16.29 22.17
N SER A 89 9.95 15.76 20.95
CA SER A 89 9.84 14.33 20.68
C SER A 89 11.21 13.77 20.33
N GLU A 90 11.52 12.60 20.88
CA GLU A 90 12.71 11.83 20.54
C GLU A 90 12.28 10.51 19.87
N SER A 91 12.97 10.15 18.79
CA SER A 91 12.84 8.85 18.13
C SER A 91 14.17 8.14 18.11
N LEU A 92 14.19 6.91 18.64
CA LEU A 92 15.36 6.05 18.67
C LEU A 92 15.16 4.92 17.66
N LYS A 93 16.13 4.75 16.76
CA LYS A 93 16.16 3.63 15.83
C LYS A 93 16.45 2.36 16.63
N LYS A 94 15.48 1.45 16.71
CA LYS A 94 15.69 0.11 17.29
C LYS A 94 16.74 -0.63 16.45
N LYS A 95 17.69 -1.27 17.14
CA LYS A 95 18.71 -2.14 16.56
C LYS A 95 18.07 -3.33 15.85
#